data_AF-A0A075G352-F1
#
_entry.id   AF-A0A075G352-F1
#
_cell.length_a   1.000
_cell.length_b   1.000
_cell.length_c   1.000
_cell.angle_alpha   90.00
_cell.angle_beta   90.00
_cell.angle_gamma   90.00
#
_symmetry.space_group_name_H-M   'P 1'
#
loop_
_entity.id
_entity.type
_entity.pdbx_description
1 polymer ?
#
loop_
_entity_poly.entity_id
_entity_poly.type
_entity_poly.pdbx_seq_one_letter_code
_entity_poly.pdbx_strand_id
1 'polypeptide(L)'
;MPNCPECVAREKKALKKQYEMEAAKAEEEGKDYFIPNDRDIGSDIEIPMKLDPSTKHFICKRCGLYATREQISDIRDRLNQREFTKEDKQYDYLEWWQKSKKEKQ
;
A
#
# COMPACT_ATOMS: atom_id res chain seq x y z
N MET A 1 6.52 -1.40 -18.63
CA MET A 1 5.11 -0.95 -18.68
C MET A 1 4.62 -0.80 -17.24
N PRO A 2 3.83 0.23 -16.89
CA PRO A 2 3.31 0.34 -15.53
C PRO A 2 2.39 -0.85 -15.22
N ASN A 3 2.51 -1.36 -13.99
CA ASN A 3 1.60 -2.39 -13.49
C ASN A 3 0.30 -1.74 -13.03
N CYS A 4 -0.81 -2.48 -13.12
CA CYS A 4 -2.09 -1.99 -12.64
C CYS A 4 -2.08 -1.85 -11.11
N PRO A 5 -2.23 -0.64 -10.56
CA PRO A 5 -2.12 -0.40 -9.11
C PRO A 5 -3.20 -1.17 -8.32
N GLU A 6 -4.43 -1.20 -8.82
CA GLU A 6 -5.55 -1.92 -8.21
C GLU A 6 -5.34 -3.44 -8.12
N CYS A 7 -4.91 -4.06 -9.23
CA CYS A 7 -4.72 -5.51 -9.26
C CYS A 7 -3.51 -5.95 -8.44
N VAL A 8 -2.41 -5.17 -8.48
CA VAL A 8 -1.23 -5.43 -7.66
C VAL A 8 -1.56 -5.29 -6.17
N ALA A 9 -2.30 -4.25 -5.78
CA ALA A 9 -2.71 -4.07 -4.39
C ALA A 9 -3.59 -5.23 -3.88
N ARG A 10 -4.50 -5.72 -4.74
CA ARG A 10 -5.35 -6.88 -4.41
C ARG A 10 -4.53 -8.15 -4.22
N GLU A 11 -3.60 -8.46 -5.12
CA GLU A 11 -2.74 -9.64 -5.00
C GLU A 11 -1.80 -9.53 -3.79
N LYS A 12 -1.24 -8.34 -3.54
CA LYS A 12 -0.43 -8.07 -2.33
C LYS A 12 -1.22 -8.31 -1.04
N LYS A 13 -2.47 -7.84 -0.97
CA LYS A 13 -3.36 -8.07 0.19
C LYS A 13 -3.70 -9.56 0.37
N ALA A 14 -3.91 -10.29 -0.73
CA ALA A 14 -4.16 -11.72 -0.70
C ALA A 14 -2.95 -12.50 -0.19
N LEU A 15 -1.74 -12.20 -0.68
CA LEU A 15 -0.49 -12.80 -0.21
C LEU A 15 -0.24 -12.50 1.27
N LYS A 16 -0.41 -11.24 1.70
CA LYS A 16 -0.28 -10.87 3.10
C LYS A 16 -1.20 -11.71 4.00
N LYS A 17 -2.47 -11.86 3.60
CA LYS A 17 -3.42 -12.71 4.33
C LYS A 17 -2.98 -14.18 4.36
N GLN A 18 -2.40 -14.71 3.26
CA GLN A 18 -1.87 -16.07 3.24
C GLN A 18 -0.72 -16.24 4.24
N TYR A 19 0.23 -15.30 4.28
CA TYR A 19 1.33 -15.32 5.24
C TYR A 19 0.85 -15.19 6.69
N GLU A 20 -0.15 -14.36 6.96
CA GLU A 20 -0.77 -14.25 8.28
C GLU A 20 -1.46 -15.55 8.71
N MET A 21 -2.17 -16.24 7.80
CA MET A 21 -2.77 -17.55 8.08
C MET A 21 -1.72 -18.63 8.31
N GLU A 22 -0.63 -18.61 7.55
CA GLU A 22 0.49 -19.56 7.71
C GLU A 22 1.22 -19.33 9.03
N ALA A 23 1.42 -18.08 9.43
CA ALA A 23 1.96 -17.72 10.74
C ALA A 23 1.07 -18.20 11.89
N ALA A 24 -0.25 -18.00 11.80
CA ALA A 24 -1.20 -18.48 12.80
C ALA A 24 -1.19 -20.01 12.92
N LYS A 25 -1.08 -20.72 11.79
CA LYS A 25 -0.94 -22.17 11.78
C LYS A 25 0.39 -22.64 12.38
N ALA A 26 1.48 -21.93 12.10
CA ALA A 26 2.79 -22.25 12.66
C ALA A 26 2.82 -22.04 14.18
N GLU A 27 2.13 -21.02 14.70
CA GLU A 27 1.94 -20.81 16.14
C GLU A 27 1.21 -22.00 16.78
N GLU A 28 0.14 -22.50 16.14
CA GLU A 28 -0.59 -23.70 16.59
C GLU A 28 0.29 -24.97 16.55
N GLU A 29 1.15 -25.11 15.55
CA GLU A 29 2.10 -26.22 15.40
C GLU A 29 3.38 -26.06 16.25
N GLY A 30 3.52 -24.95 17.00
CA GLY A 30 4.70 -24.65 17.81
C GLY A 30 5.99 -24.42 17.01
N LYS A 31 5.88 -24.01 15.74
CA LYS A 31 7.00 -23.71 14.85
C LYS A 31 7.22 -22.20 14.75
N ASP A 32 8.48 -21.78 14.74
CA ASP A 32 8.82 -20.39 14.48
C ASP A 32 8.61 -20.07 12.99
N TYR A 33 7.79 -19.05 12.70
CA TYR A 33 7.49 -18.61 11.34
C TYR A 33 7.68 -17.10 11.20
N PHE A 34 8.57 -16.72 10.30
CA PHE A 34 8.87 -15.32 10.03
C PHE A 34 8.03 -14.81 8.86
N ILE A 35 7.19 -13.80 9.12
CA ILE A 35 6.42 -13.12 8.06
C ILE A 35 7.39 -12.25 7.24
N PRO A 36 7.46 -12.42 5.90
CA PRO A 36 8.29 -11.57 5.05
C PRO A 36 7.93 -10.07 5.19
N ASN A 37 8.90 -9.18 5.01
CA ASN A 37 8.66 -7.74 5.12
C ASN A 37 7.67 -7.26 4.04
N ASP A 38 6.85 -6.24 4.37
CA ASP A 38 5.86 -5.67 3.44
C ASP A 38 6.47 -5.14 2.11
N ARG A 39 7.79 -4.92 2.04
CA ARG A 39 8.51 -4.55 0.80
C ARG A 39 8.72 -5.72 -0.15
N ASP A 40 8.91 -6.92 0.40
CA ASP A 40 9.18 -8.14 -0.36
C ASP A 40 7.86 -8.85 -0.75
N ILE A 41 6.79 -8.61 0.02
CA ILE A 41 5.43 -9.08 -0.33
C ILE A 41 4.96 -8.33 -1.59
N GLY A 42 5.16 -8.96 -2.75
CA GLY A 42 4.59 -8.53 -4.02
C GLY A 42 5.54 -7.79 -4.97
N SER A 43 6.86 -7.88 -4.76
CA SER A 43 7.87 -7.46 -5.76
C SER A 43 7.69 -8.16 -7.10
N ASP A 44 7.25 -9.41 -7.08
CA ASP A 44 7.15 -10.30 -8.23
C ASP A 44 5.78 -10.24 -8.95
N ILE A 45 4.86 -9.38 -8.49
CA ILE A 45 3.53 -9.26 -9.10
C ILE A 45 3.61 -8.35 -10.33
N GLU A 46 3.80 -8.98 -11.50
CA GLU A 46 3.79 -8.31 -12.79
C GLU A 46 2.41 -8.38 -13.47
N ILE A 47 1.65 -7.29 -13.40
CA ILE A 47 0.36 -7.15 -14.09
C ILE A 47 0.47 -5.99 -15.10
N PRO A 48 1.07 -6.24 -16.27
CA PRO A 48 1.35 -5.18 -17.24
C PRO A 48 0.05 -4.61 -17.81
N MET A 49 -0.07 -3.28 -17.77
CA MET A 49 -1.14 -2.56 -18.47
C MET A 49 -0.81 -2.38 -19.96
N LYS A 50 -1.83 -2.39 -20.82
CA LYS A 50 -1.67 -2.04 -22.24
C LYS A 50 -1.73 -0.53 -22.41
N LEU A 51 -0.81 0.04 -23.18
CA LEU A 51 -0.85 1.44 -23.59
C LEU A 51 -1.72 1.56 -24.84
N ASP A 52 -2.66 2.51 -24.82
CA ASP A 52 -3.33 2.99 -26.02
C ASP A 52 -2.52 4.17 -26.60
N PRO A 53 -1.88 4.03 -27.78
CA PRO A 53 -0.99 5.06 -28.34
C PRO A 53 -1.73 6.32 -28.79
N SER A 54 -3.03 6.22 -29.10
CA SER A 54 -3.84 7.35 -29.55
C SER A 54 -4.17 8.31 -28.42
N THR A 55 -4.51 7.76 -27.25
CA THR A 55 -4.95 8.54 -26.10
C THR A 55 -3.87 8.68 -25.02
N LYS A 56 -2.74 7.95 -25.14
CA LYS A 56 -1.68 7.83 -24.10
C LYS A 56 -2.20 7.31 -22.75
N HIS A 57 -3.37 6.67 -22.74
CA HIS A 57 -3.93 6.04 -21.55
C HIS A 57 -3.45 4.60 -21.43
N PHE A 58 -3.39 4.12 -20.21
CA PHE A 58 -3.14 2.72 -19.90
C PHE A 58 -4.45 2.05 -19.54
N ILE A 59 -4.66 0.86 -20.10
CA ILE A 59 -5.84 0.04 -19.90
C ILE A 59 -5.43 -1.27 -19.24
N CYS A 60 -6.01 -1.56 -18.07
CA CYS A 60 -5.87 -2.86 -17.44
C CYS A 60 -6.95 -3.83 -17.95
N LYS A 61 -6.54 -4.98 -18.49
CA LYS A 61 -7.48 -6.02 -18.94
C LYS A 61 -8.19 -6.77 -17.82
N ARG A 62 -7.63 -6.78 -16.59
CA ARG A 62 -8.19 -7.53 -15.46
C ARG A 62 -9.29 -6.75 -14.74
N CYS A 63 -9.12 -5.44 -14.55
CA CYS A 63 -10.07 -4.61 -13.81
C CYS A 63 -10.75 -3.51 -14.65
N GLY A 64 -10.34 -3.33 -15.92
CA GLY A 64 -10.90 -2.28 -16.77
C GLY A 64 -10.42 -0.87 -16.45
N LEU A 65 -9.42 -0.71 -15.57
CA LEU A 65 -8.87 0.61 -15.22
C LEU A 65 -8.34 1.31 -16.47
N TYR A 66 -8.85 2.51 -16.74
CA TYR A 66 -8.45 3.39 -17.83
C TYR A 66 -7.91 4.69 -17.22
N ALA A 67 -6.60 4.89 -17.28
CA ALA A 67 -5.94 5.99 -16.58
C ALA A 67 -4.66 6.45 -17.30
N THR A 68 -4.30 7.72 -17.14
CA THR A 68 -3.00 8.24 -17.57
C THR A 68 -1.89 7.77 -16.62
N ARG A 69 -0.63 7.99 -17.01
CA ARG A 69 0.52 7.61 -16.17
C ARG A 69 0.52 8.31 -14.80
N GLU A 70 0.13 9.59 -14.78
CA GLU A 70 0.08 10.39 -13.55
C GLU A 70 -1.01 9.86 -12.62
N GLN A 71 -2.22 9.65 -13.15
CA GLN A 71 -3.33 9.06 -12.40
C GLN A 71 -2.98 7.69 -11.81
N ILE A 72 -2.20 6.86 -12.52
CA ILE A 72 -1.72 5.58 -11.99
C ILE A 72 -0.81 5.77 -10.78
N SER A 73 0.07 6.79 -10.82
CA SER A 73 0.95 7.12 -9.69
C SER A 73 0.13 7.59 -8.48
N ASP A 74 -0.85 8.48 -8.69
CA ASP A 74 -1.74 8.96 -7.62
C ASP A 74 -2.56 7.84 -6.98
N ILE A 75 -3.10 6.93 -7.81
CA ILE A 75 -3.85 5.75 -7.32
C ILE A 75 -2.93 4.85 -6.50
N ARG A 76 -1.67 4.65 -6.95
CA ARG A 76 -0.69 3.82 -6.24
C ARG A 76 -0.33 4.43 -4.89
N ASP A 77 -0.14 5.75 -4.83
CA ASP A 77 0.14 6.45 -3.58
C ASP A 77 -1.03 6.28 -2.60
N ARG A 78 -2.26 6.58 -3.05
CA ARG A 78 -3.48 6.42 -2.26
C ARG A 78 -3.68 4.99 -1.73
N LEU A 79 -3.39 3.96 -2.53
CA LEU A 79 -3.51 2.56 -2.10
C LEU A 79 -2.43 2.14 -1.10
N ASN A 80 -1.27 2.80 -1.12
CA ASN A 80 -0.18 2.54 -0.19
C ASN A 80 -0.24 3.42 1.07
N GLN A 81 -1.05 4.48 1.08
CA GLN A 81 -1.27 5.29 2.26
C GLN A 81 -1.84 4.41 3.37
N ARG A 82 -1.07 4.27 4.45
CA ARG A 82 -1.55 3.71 5.71
C ARG A 82 -2.69 4.61 6.21
N GLU A 83 -3.77 4.01 6.69
CA GLU A 83 -4.78 4.75 7.44
C GLU A 83 -4.06 5.40 8.64
N PHE A 84 -3.95 6.74 8.63
CA PHE A 84 -3.40 7.48 9.77
C PHE A 84 -4.27 7.18 10.98
N THR A 85 -3.83 6.29 11.86
CA THR A 85 -4.51 6.02 13.11
C THR A 85 -4.38 7.26 14.00
N LYS A 86 -5.38 7.49 14.84
CA LYS A 86 -5.41 8.64 15.77
C LYS A 86 -4.21 8.64 16.74
N GLU A 87 -3.58 7.48 16.91
CA GLU A 87 -2.38 7.24 17.73
C GLU A 87 -1.10 7.85 17.12
N ASP A 88 -0.99 7.90 15.79
CA ASP A 88 0.12 8.58 15.08
C ASP A 88 0.11 10.11 15.31
N LYS A 89 -1.04 10.69 15.68
CA LYS A 89 -1.16 12.11 16.04
C LYS A 89 -0.77 12.41 17.48
N GLN A 90 -0.53 11.40 18.31
CA GLN A 90 -0.47 11.56 19.76
C GLN A 90 0.82 12.25 20.27
N TYR A 91 1.84 12.38 19.42
CA TYR A 91 3.10 13.06 19.76
C TYR A 91 3.41 14.18 18.76
N ASP A 92 2.43 15.02 18.46
CA ASP A 92 2.67 16.26 17.72
C ASP A 92 3.47 17.25 18.60
N TYR A 93 4.79 17.10 18.57
CA TYR A 93 5.75 17.96 19.28
C TYR A 93 5.54 19.46 18.95
N LEU A 94 5.02 19.74 17.74
CA LEU A 94 4.69 21.08 17.27
C LEU A 94 3.50 21.68 18.03
N GLU A 95 2.46 20.90 18.32
CA GLU A 95 1.33 21.36 19.14
C GLU A 95 1.75 21.66 20.60
N TRP A 96 2.60 20.83 21.20
CA TRP A 96 3.14 21.11 22.55
C TRP A 96 4.00 22.38 22.56
N TRP A 97 4.88 22.53 21.56
CA TRP A 97 5.76 23.69 21.46
C TRP A 97 4.98 25.00 21.23
N GLN A 98 3.97 24.97 20.37
CA GLN A 98 3.10 26.14 20.13
C GLN A 98 2.29 26.51 21.37
N LYS A 99 1.73 25.54 22.10
CA LYS A 99 1.06 25.78 23.39
C LYS A 99 2.02 26.36 24.43
N SER A 100 3.23 25.81 24.56
CA SER A 100 4.26 26.29 25.47
C SER A 100 4.73 27.73 25.17
N LYS A 101 4.68 28.15 23.90
CA LYS A 101 4.97 29.53 23.49
C LYS A 101 3.81 30.48 23.79
N LYS A 102 2.57 30.01 23.66
CA LYS A 102 1.35 30.82 23.89
C LYS A 102 1.10 31.10 25.37
N GLU A 103 1.51 30.20 26.28
CA GLU A 103 1.39 30.38 27.73
C GLU A 103 2.45 31.31 28.35
N LYS A 104 3.46 31.73 27.57
CA LYS A 104 4.56 32.61 28.03
C LYS A 104 4.39 34.08 27.66
N GLN A 105 3.23 34.47 27.14
CA GLN A 105 2.88 35.84 26.77
C GLN A 105 1.73 36.34 27.62
#